data_AF-A0A2V4C127-F1
#
_entry.id   AF-A0A2V4C127-F1
#
_cell.length_a   1.000
_cell.length_b   1.000
_cell.length_c   1.000
_cell.angle_alpha   90.00
_cell.angle_beta   90.00
_cell.angle_gamma   90.00
#
_symmetry.space_group_name_H-M   'P 1'
#
loop_
_entity.id
_entity.type
_entity.pdbx_description
1 polymer ?
#
loop_
_entity_poly.entity_id
_entity_poly.type
_entity_poly.pdbx_seq_one_letter_code
_entity_poly.pdbx_strand_id
1 'polypeptide(L)'
;MNKTIVILLMILCISCSKKKETESIFIAEKDEYWVHHDYCYNTGGNCFHFNENGSYDRFLVTPTAFRLANNDGDLINDPGTWSIKNDSTFVWDKGVFKIEKITKKQILLSYYHYESKGIKCFVRLSKWIQTPQGPKPVDSLDNVK
;
A
#
# COMPACT_ATOMS: atom_id res chain seq x y z
N MET A 1 24.99 34.44 -1.34
CA MET A 1 23.88 33.47 -1.21
C MET A 1 23.12 33.79 0.06
N ASN A 2 21.86 34.22 -0.04
CA ASN A 2 21.11 34.74 1.11
C ASN A 2 20.81 33.59 2.10
N LYS A 3 21.09 33.75 3.40
CA LYS A 3 20.92 32.67 4.41
C LYS A 3 19.50 32.08 4.39
N THR A 4 18.49 32.91 4.12
CA THR A 4 17.08 32.51 3.98
C THR A 4 16.84 31.56 2.81
N ILE A 5 17.52 31.77 1.68
CA ILE A 5 17.40 30.91 0.48
C ILE A 5 17.99 29.53 0.78
N VAL A 6 19.10 29.48 1.51
CA VAL A 6 19.77 28.22 1.90
C VAL A 6 18.91 27.40 2.86
N ILE A 7 18.26 28.05 3.84
CA ILE A 7 17.35 27.38 4.78
C ILE A 7 16.11 26.84 4.04
N LEU A 8 15.53 27.62 3.13
CA LEU A 8 14.37 27.19 2.34
C LEU A 8 14.69 25.96 1.47
N LEU A 9 15.86 25.96 0.82
CA LEU A 9 16.33 24.82 0.02
C LEU A 9 16.52 23.56 0.87
N MET A 10 17.10 23.67 2.06
CA MET A 10 17.26 22.50 2.96
C MET A 10 15.91 21.91 3.39
N ILE A 11 14.92 22.74 3.72
CA ILE A 11 13.58 22.27 4.13
C ILE A 11 12.90 21.52 2.98
N LEU A 12 13.01 22.03 1.75
CA LEU A 12 12.49 21.38 0.55
C LEU A 12 13.15 20.02 0.28
N CYS A 13 14.49 19.93 0.43
CA CYS A 13 15.22 18.67 0.27
C CYS A 13 14.78 17.60 1.28
N ILE A 14 14.52 17.98 2.53
CA ILE A 14 14.07 17.04 3.57
C ILE A 14 12.68 16.48 3.24
N SER A 15 11.75 17.31 2.74
CA SER A 15 10.40 16.85 2.37
C SER A 15 10.40 15.92 1.16
N CYS A 16 11.15 16.23 0.11
CA CYS A 16 11.25 15.33 -1.06
C CYS A 16 11.88 13.97 -0.70
N SER A 17 12.81 13.94 0.26
CA SER A 17 13.46 12.70 0.71
C SER A 17 12.49 11.79 1.46
N LYS A 18 11.68 12.36 2.37
CA LYS A 18 10.65 11.62 3.13
C LYS A 18 9.54 11.06 2.25
N LYS A 19 9.15 11.81 1.20
CA LYS A 19 8.19 11.33 0.20
C LYS A 19 8.68 10.05 -0.47
N LYS A 20 9.93 10.07 -0.97
CA LYS A 20 10.56 8.90 -1.59
C LYS A 20 10.66 7.71 -0.64
N GLU A 21 10.98 7.95 0.62
CA GLU A 21 11.04 6.88 1.63
C GLU A 21 9.67 6.25 1.86
N THR A 22 8.62 7.06 2.04
CA THR A 22 7.24 6.59 2.21
C THR A 22 6.77 5.80 0.99
N GLU A 23 6.94 6.34 -0.22
CA GLU A 23 6.58 5.66 -1.48
C GLU A 23 7.30 4.33 -1.63
N SER A 24 8.59 4.27 -1.29
CA SER A 24 9.39 3.04 -1.39
C SER A 24 8.88 1.90 -0.51
N ILE A 25 8.19 2.19 0.59
CA ILE A 25 7.58 1.14 1.43
C ILE A 25 6.36 0.53 0.74
N PHE A 26 5.55 1.33 0.04
CA PHE A 26 4.37 0.82 -0.67
C PHE A 26 4.77 -0.07 -1.84
N ILE A 27 5.85 0.27 -2.55
CA ILE A 27 6.38 -0.54 -3.65
C ILE A 27 6.85 -1.89 -3.08
N ALA A 28 6.24 -2.97 -3.54
CA ALA A 28 6.59 -4.32 -3.09
C ALA A 28 7.76 -4.87 -3.92
N GLU A 29 8.68 -5.59 -3.27
CA GLU A 29 9.76 -6.28 -3.97
C GLU A 29 9.22 -7.45 -4.81
N LYS A 30 10.10 -8.10 -5.57
CA LYS A 30 9.73 -9.32 -6.30
C LYS A 30 9.23 -10.37 -5.31
N ASP A 31 8.10 -10.99 -5.63
CA ASP A 31 7.42 -12.02 -4.83
C ASP A 31 6.76 -11.52 -3.53
N GLU A 32 6.75 -10.21 -3.29
CA GLU A 32 6.06 -9.58 -2.17
C GLU A 32 4.71 -8.99 -2.58
N TYR A 33 3.73 -9.07 -1.68
CA TYR A 33 2.37 -8.61 -1.93
C TYR A 33 1.78 -7.94 -0.69
N TRP A 34 0.94 -6.94 -0.90
CA TRP A 34 0.14 -6.32 0.15
C TRP A 34 -1.23 -6.96 0.22
N VAL A 35 -1.50 -7.71 1.29
CA VAL A 35 -2.82 -8.29 1.55
C VAL A 35 -3.69 -7.27 2.25
N HIS A 36 -4.83 -6.97 1.62
CA HIS A 36 -5.79 -5.99 2.09
C HIS A 36 -6.81 -6.60 3.05
N HIS A 37 -7.08 -5.86 4.13
CA HIS A 37 -8.21 -6.11 5.02
C HIS A 37 -8.86 -4.78 5.44
N ASP A 38 -10.16 -4.66 5.19
CA ASP A 38 -10.99 -3.53 5.60
C ASP A 38 -11.83 -3.92 6.81
N TYR A 39 -11.57 -3.26 7.94
CA TYR A 39 -12.24 -3.55 9.20
C TYR A 39 -13.68 -3.03 9.27
N CYS A 40 -14.04 -2.04 8.45
CA CYS A 40 -15.40 -1.49 8.44
C CYS A 40 -16.38 -2.43 7.73
N TYR A 41 -15.97 -2.98 6.59
CA TYR A 41 -16.80 -3.95 5.86
C TYR A 41 -16.51 -5.40 6.24
N ASN A 42 -15.51 -5.64 7.09
CA ASN A 42 -14.97 -6.96 7.40
C ASN A 42 -14.64 -7.76 6.12
N THR A 43 -14.09 -7.07 5.12
CA THR A 43 -13.71 -7.66 3.83
C THR A 43 -12.19 -7.80 3.76
N GLY A 44 -11.72 -8.80 3.00
CA GLY A 44 -10.29 -9.03 2.80
C GLY A 44 -10.03 -10.04 1.70
N GLY A 45 -8.76 -10.38 1.50
CA GLY A 45 -8.33 -11.40 0.55
C GLY A 45 -7.87 -10.87 -0.81
N ASN A 46 -8.18 -9.61 -1.13
CA ASN A 46 -7.57 -8.92 -2.26
C ASN A 46 -6.09 -8.63 -1.95
N CYS A 47 -5.23 -8.84 -2.93
CA CYS A 47 -3.81 -8.57 -2.81
C CYS A 47 -3.34 -7.62 -3.89
N PHE A 48 -2.35 -6.80 -3.55
CA PHE A 48 -1.89 -5.73 -4.40
C PHE A 48 -0.38 -5.69 -4.50
N HIS A 49 0.11 -5.47 -5.71
CA HIS A 49 1.49 -5.12 -5.99
C HIS A 49 1.50 -3.68 -6.50
N PHE A 50 2.00 -2.74 -5.71
CA PHE A 50 2.11 -1.34 -6.11
C PHE A 50 3.42 -1.12 -6.87
N ASN A 51 3.33 -0.58 -8.09
CA ASN A 51 4.45 -0.39 -9.00
C ASN A 51 5.00 1.04 -8.93
N GLU A 52 6.30 1.22 -9.22
CA GLU A 52 6.98 2.53 -9.17
C GLU A 52 6.39 3.58 -10.12
N ASN A 53 5.77 3.15 -11.22
CA ASN A 53 5.13 4.02 -12.20
C ASN A 53 3.76 4.56 -11.74
N GLY A 54 3.32 4.24 -10.52
CA GLY A 54 2.03 4.66 -9.97
C GLY A 54 0.85 3.79 -10.39
N SER A 55 1.08 2.65 -11.06
CA SER A 55 0.06 1.62 -11.26
C SER A 55 0.09 0.57 -10.14
N TYR A 56 -0.95 -0.26 -10.05
CA TYR A 56 -0.90 -1.46 -9.23
C TYR A 56 -1.52 -2.64 -9.95
N ASP A 57 -1.06 -3.83 -9.58
CA ASP A 57 -1.61 -5.10 -10.02
C ASP A 57 -2.39 -5.76 -8.87
N ARG A 58 -3.53 -6.37 -9.21
CA ARG A 58 -4.36 -7.11 -8.27
C ARG A 58 -4.08 -8.60 -8.40
N PHE A 59 -4.01 -9.27 -7.25
CA PHE A 59 -3.81 -10.71 -7.15
C PHE A 59 -4.88 -11.34 -6.26
N LEU A 60 -5.21 -12.58 -6.56
CA LEU A 60 -5.96 -13.48 -5.68
C LEU A 60 -4.98 -14.35 -4.90
N VAL A 61 -5.19 -14.50 -3.59
CA VAL A 61 -4.48 -15.49 -2.78
C VAL A 61 -5.10 -16.85 -3.01
N THR A 62 -4.31 -17.80 -3.47
CA THR A 62 -4.66 -19.22 -3.47
C THR A 62 -3.77 -19.96 -2.45
N PRO A 63 -4.11 -21.20 -2.05
CA PRO A 63 -3.28 -21.95 -1.11
C PRO A 63 -1.82 -22.12 -1.58
N THR A 64 -1.57 -22.11 -2.88
CA THR A 64 -0.25 -22.38 -3.46
C THR A 64 0.42 -21.16 -4.07
N ALA A 65 -0.34 -20.14 -4.49
CA ALA A 65 0.22 -18.99 -5.19
C ALA A 65 -0.60 -17.70 -5.09
N PHE A 66 0.04 -16.57 -5.35
CA PHE A 66 -0.63 -15.36 -5.81
C PHE A 66 -0.91 -15.46 -7.32
N ARG A 67 -2.17 -15.32 -7.72
CA ARG A 67 -2.57 -15.35 -9.14
C ARG A 67 -3.00 -13.96 -9.59
N LEU A 68 -2.41 -13.48 -10.69
CA LEU A 68 -2.78 -12.19 -11.28
C LEU A 68 -4.26 -12.19 -11.63
N ALA A 69 -4.97 -11.14 -11.24
CA ALA A 69 -6.43 -11.03 -11.32
C ALA A 69 -6.87 -9.71 -11.99
N ASN A 70 -5.99 -9.09 -12.78
CA ASN A 70 -6.33 -7.87 -13.51
C ASN A 70 -7.33 -8.13 -14.65
N ASN A 71 -7.25 -9.32 -15.28
CA ASN A 71 -8.10 -9.74 -16.39
C ASN A 71 -8.64 -11.14 -16.10
N ASP A 72 -9.84 -11.23 -15.52
CA ASP A 72 -10.57 -12.49 -15.37
C ASP A 72 -11.77 -12.47 -16.32
N GLY A 73 -11.64 -13.13 -17.47
CA GLY A 73 -12.69 -13.22 -18.50
C GLY A 73 -12.89 -11.92 -19.30
N ASP A 74 -14.09 -11.35 -19.20
CA ASP A 74 -14.59 -10.19 -19.96
C ASP A 74 -14.38 -8.84 -19.24
N LEU A 75 -13.97 -8.85 -17.97
CA LEU A 75 -13.55 -7.66 -17.25
C LEU A 75 -12.07 -7.37 -17.52
N ILE A 76 -11.81 -6.42 -18.42
CA ILE A 76 -10.54 -5.70 -18.47
C ILE A 76 -10.61 -4.62 -17.40
N ASN A 77 -9.98 -4.83 -16.25
CA ASN A 77 -9.76 -3.71 -15.33
C ASN A 77 -8.56 -2.92 -15.84
N ASP A 78 -8.77 -1.63 -16.14
CA ASP A 78 -7.66 -0.70 -16.32
C ASP A 78 -6.69 -0.83 -15.14
N PRO A 79 -5.38 -0.66 -15.36
CA PRO A 79 -4.42 -0.66 -14.27
C PRO A 79 -4.84 0.38 -13.25
N GLY A 80 -5.17 -0.06 -12.05
CA GLY A 80 -5.55 0.87 -11.00
C GLY A 80 -4.36 1.75 -10.65
N THR A 81 -4.63 2.92 -10.10
CA THR A 81 -3.61 3.96 -9.86
C THR A 81 -3.41 4.19 -8.38
N TRP A 82 -2.21 4.61 -8.00
CA TRP A 82 -1.91 5.00 -6.63
C TRP A 82 -0.89 6.13 -6.56
N SER A 83 -0.88 6.86 -5.45
CA SER A 83 0.14 7.87 -5.15
C SER A 83 0.20 8.22 -3.67
N ILE A 84 1.32 8.81 -3.24
CA ILE A 84 1.47 9.43 -1.92
C ILE A 84 1.45 10.95 -2.05
N LYS A 85 0.59 11.59 -1.25
CA LYS A 85 0.48 13.05 -1.14
C LYS A 85 0.91 13.48 0.27
N ASN A 86 1.79 14.49 0.33
CA ASN A 86 2.25 15.13 1.57
C ASN A 86 2.72 14.15 2.66
N ASP A 87 3.27 13.00 2.26
CA ASP A 87 3.82 11.93 3.12
C ASP A 87 2.83 11.28 4.11
N SER A 88 1.57 11.73 4.14
CA SER A 88 0.56 11.27 5.11
C SER A 88 -0.74 10.80 4.44
N THR A 89 -0.86 10.95 3.13
CA THR A 89 -2.07 10.62 2.38
C THR A 89 -1.75 9.64 1.29
N PHE A 90 -2.40 8.48 1.34
CA PHE A 90 -2.36 7.48 0.30
C PHE A 90 -3.62 7.63 -0.56
N VAL A 91 -3.44 7.88 -1.85
CA VAL A 91 -4.52 7.91 -2.83
C VAL A 91 -4.46 6.61 -3.61
N TRP A 92 -5.57 5.89 -3.64
CA TRP A 92 -5.66 4.58 -4.28
C TRP A 92 -6.96 4.50 -5.07
N ASP A 93 -6.82 4.52 -6.39
CA ASP A 93 -7.89 4.84 -7.34
C ASP A 93 -8.62 6.12 -6.93
N LYS A 94 -9.90 6.00 -6.60
CA LYS A 94 -10.76 7.12 -6.14
C LYS A 94 -10.74 7.27 -4.61
N GLY A 95 -10.16 6.32 -3.89
CA GLY A 95 -10.07 6.33 -2.45
C GLY A 95 -8.97 7.26 -1.95
N VAL A 96 -9.26 7.99 -0.87
CA VAL A 96 -8.29 8.86 -0.19
C VAL A 96 -8.18 8.42 1.25
N PHE A 97 -6.99 7.99 1.63
CA PHE A 97 -6.70 7.41 2.93
C PHE A 97 -5.65 8.23 3.66
N LYS A 98 -5.84 8.42 4.97
CA LYS A 98 -4.79 8.89 5.86
C LYS A 98 -3.92 7.72 6.27
N ILE A 99 -2.60 7.89 6.17
CA ILE A 99 -1.61 6.93 6.66
C ILE A 99 -1.48 7.13 8.17
N GLU A 100 -1.89 6.14 8.96
CA GLU A 100 -1.82 6.17 10.43
C GLU A 100 -0.56 5.46 10.95
N LYS A 101 -0.09 4.44 10.23
CA LYS A 101 1.16 3.72 10.54
C LYS A 101 1.74 3.18 9.24
N ILE A 102 3.06 3.27 9.09
CA ILE A 102 3.78 2.69 7.97
C ILE A 102 5.05 2.00 8.44
N THR A 103 5.23 0.74 8.05
CA THR A 103 6.44 -0.05 8.23
C THR A 103 6.64 -0.94 7.01
N LYS A 104 7.83 -1.54 6.86
CA LYS A 104 8.10 -2.50 5.78
C LYS A 104 7.16 -3.72 5.77
N LYS A 105 6.50 -4.01 6.89
CA LYS A 105 5.64 -5.19 7.07
C LYS A 105 4.15 -4.87 7.09
N GLN A 106 3.79 -3.64 7.45
CA GLN A 106 2.40 -3.28 7.69
C GLN A 106 2.17 -1.81 7.38
N ILE A 107 1.08 -1.52 6.69
CA ILE A 107 0.53 -0.18 6.52
C ILE A 107 -0.85 -0.16 7.16
N LEU A 108 -1.09 0.80 8.04
CA LEU A 108 -2.41 1.08 8.59
C LEU A 108 -2.90 2.40 8.00
N LEU A 109 -4.05 2.32 7.35
CA LEU A 109 -4.73 3.41 6.69
C LEU A 109 -6.05 3.69 7.40
N SER A 110 -6.54 4.91 7.30
CA SER A 110 -7.90 5.25 7.71
C SER A 110 -8.61 6.13 6.70
N TYR A 111 -9.92 6.02 6.66
CA TYR A 111 -10.81 6.85 5.85
C TYR A 111 -12.12 7.09 6.62
N TYR A 112 -12.93 8.06 6.19
CA TYR A 112 -14.27 8.25 6.76
C TYR A 112 -15.31 7.55 5.89
N HIS A 113 -16.22 6.81 6.51
CA HIS A 113 -17.30 6.10 5.81
C HIS A 113 -18.15 7.10 5.01
N TYR A 114 -18.39 6.82 3.73
CA TYR A 114 -19.01 7.77 2.81
C TYR A 114 -20.52 7.96 3.08
N GLU A 115 -21.22 6.90 3.52
CA GLU A 115 -22.64 6.94 3.87
C GLU A 115 -22.89 7.36 5.33
N SER A 116 -21.92 7.14 6.23
CA SER A 116 -22.12 7.26 7.68
C SER A 116 -21.18 8.30 8.24
N LYS A 117 -21.62 9.55 8.22
CA LYS A 117 -20.82 10.70 8.66
C LYS A 117 -20.23 10.45 10.06
N GLY A 118 -18.93 10.68 10.19
CA GLY A 118 -18.21 10.57 11.45
C GLY A 118 -17.68 9.18 11.78
N ILE A 119 -18.08 8.13 11.07
CA ILE A 119 -17.49 6.80 11.25
C ILE A 119 -16.12 6.77 10.59
N LYS A 120 -15.08 6.60 11.41
CA LYS A 120 -13.71 6.41 10.95
C LYS A 120 -13.43 4.92 10.77
N CYS A 121 -13.10 4.55 9.54
CA CYS A 121 -12.77 3.20 9.13
C CYS A 121 -11.26 3.00 9.04
N PHE A 122 -10.84 1.74 9.12
CA PHE A 122 -9.44 1.37 9.05
C PHE A 122 -9.24 0.27 8.01
N VAL A 123 -8.17 0.41 7.23
CA VAL A 123 -7.69 -0.60 6.30
C VAL A 123 -6.28 -0.98 6.72
N ARG A 124 -6.01 -2.27 6.78
CA ARG A 124 -4.66 -2.80 6.98
C ARG A 124 -4.17 -3.44 5.68
N LEU A 125 -2.98 -3.04 5.28
CA LEU A 125 -2.19 -3.74 4.28
C LEU A 125 -1.09 -4.50 5.04
N SER A 126 -1.12 -5.82 4.99
CA SER A 126 -0.10 -6.69 5.61
C SER A 126 0.80 -7.25 4.52
N LYS A 127 2.12 -7.21 4.73
CA LYS A 127 3.08 -7.75 3.76
C LYS A 127 3.10 -9.27 3.81
N TRP A 128 2.94 -9.89 2.66
CA TRP A 128 3.07 -11.32 2.45
C TRP A 128 4.09 -11.59 1.36
N ILE A 129 4.63 -12.81 1.34
CA ILE A 129 5.61 -13.26 0.36
C ILE A 129 5.21 -14.62 -0.21
N GLN A 130 5.49 -14.83 -1.49
CA GLN A 130 5.38 -16.14 -2.12
C GLN A 130 6.50 -17.06 -1.62
N THR A 131 6.14 -18.22 -1.08
CA THR A 131 7.11 -19.27 -0.70
C THR A 131 6.86 -20.54 -1.50
N PRO A 132 7.79 -21.53 -1.50
CA PRO A 132 7.54 -22.83 -2.11
C PRO A 132 6.32 -23.57 -1.53
N GLN A 133 5.95 -23.30 -0.27
CA GLN A 133 4.76 -23.86 0.37
C GLN A 133 3.50 -22.99 0.21
N GLY A 134 3.58 -21.92 -0.58
CA GLY A 134 2.50 -20.98 -0.84
C GLY A 134 2.67 -19.61 -0.15
N PRO A 135 1.69 -18.72 -0.34
CA PRO A 135 1.65 -17.39 0.28
C PRO A 135 1.71 -17.43 1.81
N LYS A 136 2.58 -16.60 2.42
CA LYS A 136 2.65 -16.47 3.89
C LYS A 136 2.86 -15.01 4.32
N PRO A 137 2.34 -14.60 5.50
CA PRO A 137 2.70 -13.31 6.09
C PRO A 137 4.21 -13.24 6.37
N VAL A 138 4.85 -12.10 6.09
CA VAL A 138 6.28 -11.92 6.38
C VAL A 138 6.58 -12.12 7.88
N ASP A 139 5.67 -11.70 8.76
CA ASP A 139 5.82 -11.90 10.21
C ASP A 139 5.89 -13.38 10.64
N SER A 140 5.40 -14.31 9.82
CA SER A 140 5.48 -15.74 10.13
C SER A 140 6.86 -16.35 9.87
N LEU A 141 7.68 -15.70 9.03
CA LEU A 141 9.02 -16.20 8.66
C LEU A 141 10.07 -15.89 9.73
N ASP A 142 9.92 -14.79 10.46
CA ASP A 142 10.83 -14.41 11.54
C ASP A 142 10.78 -15.35 12.76
N ASN A 143 9.74 -16.19 12.83
CA ASN A 143 9.55 -17.15 13.92
C ASN A 143 10.15 -18.54 13.63
N VAL A 144 10.78 -18.74 12.46
CA VAL A 144 11.54 -19.94 12.14
C VAL A 144 13.02 -19.65 12.42
N LYS A 145 13.44 -19.84 13.67
CA LYS A 145 14.84 -19.87 14.09
C LYS A 145 15.31 -21.30 14.33
#